data_AF-A0AAD7VG60-F1
#
_entry.id   AF-A0AAD7VG60-F1
#
_cell.length_a   1.000
_cell.length_b   1.000
_cell.length_c   1.000
_cell.angle_alpha   90.00
_cell.angle_beta   90.00
_cell.angle_gamma   90.00
#
_symmetry.space_group_name_H-M   'P 1'
#
loop_
_entity.id
_entity.type
_entity.pdbx_description
1 polymer ?
#
loop_
_entity_poly.entity_id
_entity_poly.type
_entity_poly.pdbx_seq_one_letter_code
_entity_poly.pdbx_strand_id
1 'polypeptide(L)'
;MPHLVAPNQVSFMPSRKIQDNIILTQVLLHSMRQMKGKKQFMAIKVDLEKAYDRLNWEFIKETLLLVGFDDAFVSLIMSCVSSSMFQVLWNGDVTSQFTRSSGIQQGDPSSLQNHLGAISDPAVPLYSMQSTTIPFRIIDKVEKVCRSFLWGDEDEKRKLHMIGWEEITRSKNEGGLGLKNLRTINLAFLTKVGCGMLTDNQSLWAQVMKAKYIKGGDLFQSQVAKPLDSPFWKAICKIWTDILFGMRWIMGDGKTVSLWVDDWVPHSRPLLSYATDPESIVDIRAKVQNYTTASGDWILTSLN
;
A
#
# COMPACT_ATOMS: atom_id res chain seq x y z
N MET A 1 12.95 21.95 -6.15
CA MET A 1 12.70 20.95 -5.09
C MET A 1 12.94 19.48 -5.48
N PRO A 2 12.62 18.95 -6.68
CA PRO A 2 12.76 17.50 -6.93
C PRO A 2 14.22 16.97 -6.96
N HIS A 3 15.22 17.85 -7.00
CA HIS A 3 16.64 17.48 -6.90
C HIS A 3 17.17 17.39 -5.45
N LEU A 4 16.38 17.81 -4.45
CA LEU A 4 16.81 17.83 -3.04
C LEU A 4 16.38 16.59 -2.26
N VAL A 5 15.41 15.84 -2.78
CA VAL A 5 14.84 14.67 -2.10
C VAL A 5 15.16 13.43 -2.90
N ALA A 6 15.86 12.50 -2.27
CA ALA A 6 16.23 11.25 -2.90
C ALA A 6 14.97 10.45 -3.34
N PRO A 7 15.01 9.70 -4.47
CA PRO A 7 13.85 8.97 -4.98
C PRO A 7 13.31 7.91 -4.01
N ASN A 8 14.13 7.47 -3.05
CA ASN A 8 13.81 6.50 -2.01
C ASN A 8 13.32 7.12 -0.68
N GLN A 9 13.29 8.45 -0.54
CA GLN A 9 12.82 9.12 0.67
C GLN A 9 11.28 9.24 0.68
N VAL A 10 10.60 8.44 1.49
CA VAL A 10 9.12 8.37 1.46
C VAL A 10 8.44 9.15 2.58
N SER A 11 9.08 9.25 3.75
CA SER A 11 8.50 9.95 4.90
C SER A 11 8.32 11.44 4.63
N PHE A 12 7.15 11.97 5.01
CA PHE A 12 6.78 13.40 4.92
C PHE A 12 6.75 14.01 3.51
N MET A 13 6.74 13.17 2.47
CA MET A 13 6.61 13.61 1.07
C MET A 13 5.16 13.46 0.59
N PRO A 14 4.51 14.54 0.10
CA PRO A 14 3.21 14.44 -0.54
C PRO A 14 3.26 13.44 -1.69
N SER A 15 2.25 12.59 -1.81
CA SER A 15 2.11 11.50 -2.80
C SER A 15 2.96 10.23 -2.60
N ARG A 16 3.91 10.18 -1.64
CA ARG A 16 4.66 8.94 -1.32
C ARG A 16 4.03 8.21 -0.14
N LYS A 17 3.74 6.92 -0.28
CA LYS A 17 3.08 6.11 0.75
C LYS A 17 4.09 5.19 1.44
N ILE A 18 4.07 5.16 2.78
CA ILE A 18 4.98 4.29 3.56
C ILE A 18 4.81 2.79 3.23
N GLN A 19 3.62 2.40 2.78
CA GLN A 19 3.28 1.05 2.34
C GLN A 19 4.20 0.55 1.22
N ASP A 20 4.57 1.44 0.29
CA ASP A 20 5.42 1.16 -0.87
C ASP A 20 6.80 0.66 -0.43
N ASN A 21 7.38 1.32 0.58
CA ASN A 21 8.68 0.96 1.14
C ASN A 21 8.64 -0.36 1.89
N ILE A 22 7.53 -0.68 2.53
CA ILE A 22 7.40 -1.96 3.25
C ILE A 22 7.32 -3.11 2.25
N ILE A 23 6.53 -2.97 1.17
CA ILE A 23 6.47 -3.96 0.08
C ILE A 23 7.87 -4.18 -0.50
N LEU A 24 8.56 -3.09 -0.84
CA LEU A 24 9.93 -3.14 -1.37
C LEU A 24 10.88 -3.86 -0.39
N THR A 25 10.84 -3.49 0.89
CA THR A 25 11.69 -4.10 1.93
C THR A 25 11.43 -5.60 2.05
N GLN A 26 10.18 -6.05 2.04
CA GLN A 26 9.84 -7.47 2.10
C GLN A 26 10.38 -8.25 0.91
N VAL A 27 10.24 -7.68 -0.30
CA VAL A 27 10.72 -8.30 -1.54
C VAL A 27 12.24 -8.41 -1.53
N LEU A 28 12.93 -7.37 -1.05
CA LEU A 28 14.38 -7.34 -0.90
C LEU A 28 14.85 -8.35 0.16
N LEU A 29 14.29 -8.34 1.36
CA LEU A 29 14.63 -9.29 2.43
C LEU A 29 14.37 -10.74 2.01
N HIS A 30 13.29 -11.01 1.27
CA HIS A 30 13.05 -12.33 0.69
C HIS A 30 14.13 -12.71 -0.32
N SER A 31 14.50 -11.81 -1.25
CA SER A 31 15.61 -12.05 -2.18
C SER A 31 16.90 -12.37 -1.43
N MET A 32 17.21 -11.60 -0.38
CA MET A 32 18.40 -11.79 0.46
C MET A 32 18.45 -13.17 1.11
N ARG A 33 17.32 -13.62 1.69
CA ARG A 33 17.21 -14.94 2.31
C ARG A 33 17.36 -16.09 1.32
N GLN A 34 16.99 -15.89 0.06
CA GLN A 34 17.09 -16.92 -0.99
C GLN A 34 18.46 -16.96 -1.67
N MET A 35 19.34 -15.98 -1.44
CA MET A 35 20.65 -15.95 -2.09
C MET A 35 21.60 -17.01 -1.55
N LYS A 36 22.14 -17.80 -2.47
CA LYS A 36 23.13 -18.84 -2.23
C LYS A 36 24.43 -18.47 -2.93
N GLY A 37 25.57 -18.69 -2.28
CA GLY A 37 26.90 -18.43 -2.85
C GLY A 37 27.79 -17.62 -1.91
N LYS A 38 29.03 -17.38 -2.34
CA LYS A 38 30.06 -16.71 -1.53
C LYS A 38 29.83 -15.20 -1.35
N LYS A 39 29.02 -14.57 -2.21
CA LYS A 39 28.63 -13.16 -2.11
C LYS A 39 27.15 -13.09 -1.71
N GLN A 40 26.88 -12.50 -0.56
CA GLN A 40 25.54 -12.27 -0.02
C GLN A 40 25.36 -10.78 0.26
N PHE A 41 24.10 -10.34 0.29
CA PHE A 41 23.76 -8.97 0.60
C PHE A 41 23.51 -8.83 2.11
N MET A 42 23.87 -7.67 2.68
CA MET A 42 23.65 -7.32 4.07
C MET A 42 22.67 -6.14 4.14
N ALA A 43 21.69 -6.23 5.05
CA ALA A 43 20.79 -5.13 5.35
C ALA A 43 21.28 -4.46 6.63
N ILE A 44 21.53 -3.16 6.56
CA ILE A 44 21.93 -2.35 7.70
C ILE A 44 20.72 -1.51 8.10
N LYS A 45 20.21 -1.72 9.32
CA LYS A 45 19.20 -0.87 9.92
C LYS A 45 19.91 0.11 10.86
N VAL A 46 19.87 1.39 10.52
CA VAL A 46 20.35 2.47 11.38
C VAL A 46 19.14 3.13 12.02
N ASP A 47 19.13 3.20 13.34
CA ASP A 47 18.12 3.91 14.12
C ASP A 47 18.79 5.06 14.88
N LEU A 48 18.18 6.24 14.84
CA LEU A 48 18.72 7.43 15.46
C LEU A 48 17.96 7.69 16.76
N GLU A 49 18.63 7.45 17.89
CA GLU A 49 18.04 7.68 19.21
C GLU A 49 17.69 9.18 19.37
N LYS A 50 16.39 9.46 19.54
CA LYS A 50 15.86 10.83 19.72
C LYS A 50 16.37 11.80 18.65
N ALA A 51 16.30 11.39 17.38
CA ALA A 51 16.83 12.12 16.23
C ALA A 51 16.49 13.63 16.28
N TYR A 52 15.25 13.98 16.59
CA TYR A 52 14.81 15.37 16.64
C TYR A 52 15.29 16.14 17.87
N ASP A 53 15.56 15.50 19.00
CA ASP A 53 16.03 16.20 20.21
C ASP A 53 17.54 16.44 20.21
N ARG A 54 18.28 15.59 19.47
CA ARG A 54 19.75 15.60 19.41
C ARG A 54 20.31 16.33 18.19
N LEU A 55 19.47 16.91 17.34
CA LEU A 55 19.92 17.66 16.16
C LEU A 55 20.73 18.89 16.57
N ASN A 56 21.96 18.97 16.10
CA ASN A 56 22.81 20.13 16.29
C ASN A 56 22.33 21.30 15.40
N TRP A 57 22.16 22.48 15.99
CA TRP A 57 21.67 23.66 15.30
C TRP A 57 22.64 24.21 14.26
N GLU A 58 23.96 24.14 14.51
CA GLU A 58 24.97 24.53 13.54
C GLU A 58 24.93 23.61 12.32
N PHE A 59 24.75 22.31 12.54
CA PHE A 59 24.58 21.34 11.45
C PHE A 59 23.35 21.65 10.58
N ILE A 60 22.21 22.03 11.17
CA ILE A 60 21.01 22.44 10.41
C ILE A 60 21.32 23.68 9.56
N LYS A 61 21.95 24.69 10.16
CA LYS A 61 22.29 25.95 9.50
C LYS A 61 23.26 25.72 8.33
N GLU A 62 24.36 25.00 8.56
CA GLU A 62 25.34 24.65 7.53
C GLU A 62 24.70 23.85 6.40
N THR A 63 23.81 22.90 6.71
CA THR A 63 23.09 22.10 5.70
C THR A 63 22.19 22.97 4.83
N LEU A 64 21.45 23.91 5.42
CA LEU A 64 20.56 24.81 4.67
C LEU A 64 21.36 25.75 3.75
N LEU A 65 22.48 26.29 4.23
CA LEU A 65 23.37 27.12 3.41
C LEU A 65 24.01 26.33 2.27
N LEU A 66 24.46 25.09 2.54
CA LEU A 66 25.05 24.21 1.53
C LEU A 66 24.04 23.79 0.45
N VAL A 67 22.76 23.65 0.81
CA VAL A 67 21.65 23.41 -0.13
C VAL A 67 21.35 24.64 -1.01
N GLY A 68 21.87 25.82 -0.65
CA GLY A 68 21.76 27.05 -1.43
C GLY A 68 20.58 27.95 -1.05
N PHE A 69 20.07 27.83 0.18
CA PHE A 69 19.09 28.78 0.71
C PHE A 69 19.75 30.11 1.09
N ASP A 70 19.03 31.22 0.93
CA ASP A 70 19.54 32.56 1.26
C ASP A 70 19.67 32.80 2.76
N ASP A 71 20.63 33.64 3.16
CA ASP A 71 20.94 33.92 4.57
C ASP A 71 19.75 34.46 5.36
N ALA A 72 18.84 35.24 4.73
CA ALA A 72 17.68 35.79 5.40
C ALA A 72 16.66 34.69 5.75
N PHE A 73 16.41 33.78 4.81
CA PHE A 73 15.56 32.62 5.00
C PHE A 73 16.14 31.63 6.02
N VAL A 74 17.44 31.36 5.95
CA VAL A 74 18.13 30.52 6.94
C VAL A 74 18.03 31.16 8.34
N SER A 75 18.25 32.46 8.45
CA SER A 75 18.11 33.18 9.74
C SER A 75 16.69 33.09 10.30
N LEU A 76 15.67 33.16 9.45
CA LEU A 76 14.28 32.98 9.85
C LEU A 76 14.03 31.56 10.40
N ILE A 77 14.48 30.51 9.70
CA ILE A 77 14.35 29.12 10.18
C ILE A 77 15.08 28.94 11.51
N MET A 78 16.32 29.44 11.60
CA MET A 78 17.13 29.33 12.81
C MET A 78 16.50 30.11 13.99
N SER A 79 15.80 31.21 13.73
CA SER A 79 15.05 31.92 14.77
C SER A 79 13.93 31.06 15.35
N CYS A 80 13.17 30.34 14.51
CA CYS A 80 12.10 29.43 14.96
C CYS A 80 12.64 28.21 15.71
N VAL A 81 13.78 27.66 15.29
CA VAL A 81 14.41 26.49 15.94
C VAL A 81 15.01 26.87 17.30
N SER A 82 15.60 28.07 17.43
CA SER A 82 16.32 28.49 18.63
C SER A 82 15.45 29.20 19.68
N SER A 83 14.28 29.71 19.31
CA SER A 83 13.39 30.49 20.21
C SER A 83 12.57 29.66 21.20
N SER A 84 12.77 28.33 21.26
CA SER A 84 11.92 27.45 22.08
C SER A 84 12.38 27.40 23.55
N MET A 85 11.54 27.92 24.47
CA MET A 85 11.72 27.79 25.92
C MET A 85 10.88 26.64 26.47
N PHE A 86 11.47 25.81 27.34
CA PHE A 86 10.81 24.64 27.90
C PHE A 86 10.58 24.80 29.41
N GLN A 87 9.45 24.29 29.87
CA GLN A 87 9.16 24.04 31.28
C GLN A 87 8.72 22.60 31.42
N VAL A 88 9.24 21.90 32.42
CA VAL A 88 8.80 20.55 32.76
C VAL A 88 7.75 20.66 33.86
N LEU A 89 6.56 20.12 33.62
CA LEU A 89 5.56 19.90 34.65
C LEU A 89 5.91 18.59 35.37
N TRP A 90 6.33 18.68 36.62
CA TRP A 90 6.72 17.52 37.43
C TRP A 90 5.83 17.46 38.67
N ASN A 91 5.08 16.37 38.84
CA ASN A 91 4.16 16.15 39.95
C ASN A 91 3.14 17.29 40.21
N GLY A 92 2.74 18.01 39.16
CA GLY A 92 1.77 19.11 39.25
C GLY A 92 2.39 20.51 39.38
N ASP A 93 3.70 20.59 39.60
CA ASP A 93 4.42 21.87 39.69
C ASP A 93 5.25 22.14 38.43
N VAL A 94 5.17 23.39 37.96
CA VAL A 94 5.91 23.85 36.78
C VAL A 94 7.33 24.24 37.20
N THR A 95 8.32 23.60 36.59
CA THR A 95 9.75 23.93 36.83
C THR A 95 10.16 25.26 36.19
N SER A 96 11.31 25.79 36.61
CA SER A 96 11.92 26.98 36.01
C SER A 96 12.16 26.79 34.51
N GLN A 97 11.97 27.87 33.75
CA GLN A 97 12.23 27.85 32.31
C GLN A 97 13.70 27.54 32.02
N PHE A 98 13.93 26.68 31.03
CA PHE A 98 15.25 26.46 30.47
C PHE A 98 15.21 26.47 28.95
N THR A 99 16.29 26.95 28.35
CA THR A 99 16.49 26.98 26.89
C THR A 99 17.18 25.70 26.44
N ARG A 100 16.80 25.15 25.28
CA ARG A 100 17.55 24.04 24.66
C ARG A 100 18.81 24.56 23.98
N SER A 101 19.81 23.70 23.88
CA SER A 101 21.02 23.89 23.05
C SER A 101 21.03 23.02 21.79
N SER A 102 20.04 22.13 21.64
CA SER A 102 19.88 21.23 20.49
C SER A 102 18.43 20.78 20.32
N GLY A 103 18.11 20.31 19.12
CA GLY A 103 16.85 19.67 18.77
C GLY A 103 15.74 20.61 18.28
N ILE A 104 14.63 20.02 17.83
CA ILE A 104 13.46 20.70 17.22
C ILE A 104 12.21 20.41 18.06
N GLN A 105 11.28 21.37 18.16
CA GLN A 105 10.01 21.22 18.86
C GLN A 105 9.12 20.14 18.21
N GLN A 106 8.63 19.19 19.02
CA GLN A 106 7.65 18.19 18.60
C GLN A 106 6.29 18.47 19.27
N GLY A 107 5.22 18.52 18.48
CA GLY A 107 3.85 18.40 18.98
C GLY A 107 3.02 19.67 19.09
N ASP A 108 2.81 20.41 17.99
CA ASP A 108 1.66 21.31 17.90
C ASP A 108 0.42 20.58 17.33
N PRO A 109 -0.78 20.71 17.93
CA PRO A 109 -1.81 19.69 17.82
C PRO A 109 -3.07 20.16 17.10
N SER A 110 -3.35 19.58 15.94
CA SER A 110 -4.73 19.23 15.57
C SER A 110 -5.17 17.93 16.29
N SER A 111 -4.79 17.74 17.56
CA SER A 111 -4.85 16.45 18.27
C SER A 111 -6.04 16.25 19.21
N LEU A 112 -7.13 17.01 19.04
CA LEU A 112 -8.35 16.86 19.85
C LEU A 112 -9.40 15.89 19.26
N GLN A 113 -9.08 15.12 18.22
CA GLN A 113 -10.00 14.15 17.62
C GLN A 113 -9.77 12.67 18.00
N ASN A 114 -8.68 12.35 18.73
CA ASN A 114 -8.21 10.97 18.85
C ASN A 114 -8.69 10.19 20.09
N HIS A 115 -9.43 10.81 21.02
CA HIS A 115 -9.81 10.13 22.26
C HIS A 115 -11.10 9.30 22.19
N LEU A 116 -11.89 9.38 21.12
CA LEU A 116 -13.08 8.54 20.91
C LEU A 116 -12.89 7.43 19.83
N GLY A 117 -11.79 7.43 19.09
CA GLY A 117 -11.53 6.45 18.00
C GLY A 117 -10.78 5.18 18.40
N ALA A 118 -10.18 5.14 19.60
CA ALA A 118 -9.25 4.08 20.00
C ALA A 118 -9.89 2.71 20.30
N ILE A 119 -11.20 2.64 20.49
CA ILE A 119 -11.91 1.39 20.84
C ILE A 119 -12.48 0.69 19.60
N SER A 120 -12.62 1.39 18.46
CA SER A 120 -13.25 0.86 17.24
C SER A 120 -12.31 0.58 16.07
N ASP A 121 -11.05 1.03 16.10
CA ASP A 121 -10.15 0.87 14.96
C ASP A 121 -9.07 -0.18 15.26
N PRO A 122 -9.08 -1.36 14.61
CA PRO A 122 -7.97 -2.30 14.64
C PRO A 122 -6.82 -1.73 13.78
N ALA A 123 -6.27 -0.57 14.16
CA ALA A 123 -5.28 0.17 13.38
C ALA A 123 -3.97 -0.62 13.21
N VAL A 124 -3.59 -1.41 14.22
CA VAL A 124 -2.35 -2.21 14.20
C VAL A 124 -2.42 -3.36 13.17
N PRO A 125 -3.50 -4.17 13.12
CA PRO A 125 -3.73 -5.08 12.00
C PRO A 125 -3.87 -4.36 10.65
N LEU A 126 -4.59 -3.23 10.59
CA LEU A 126 -4.85 -2.52 9.32
C LEU A 126 -3.55 -2.05 8.64
N TYR A 127 -2.65 -1.42 9.41
CA TYR A 127 -1.36 -0.95 8.90
C TYR A 127 -0.44 -2.11 8.48
N SER A 128 -0.51 -3.22 9.20
CA SER A 128 0.21 -4.45 8.87
C SER A 128 -0.36 -5.13 7.61
N MET A 129 -1.68 -5.12 7.40
CA MET A 129 -2.33 -5.69 6.21
C MET A 129 -2.13 -4.85 4.95
N GLN A 130 -1.99 -3.53 5.11
CA GLN A 130 -1.64 -2.62 4.01
C GLN A 130 -0.29 -2.92 3.38
N SER A 131 0.58 -3.61 4.13
CA SER A 131 2.01 -3.66 3.83
C SER A 131 2.57 -5.08 3.84
N THR A 132 1.83 -6.06 4.38
CA THR A 132 2.25 -7.45 4.52
C THR A 132 1.06 -8.37 4.24
N THR A 133 1.27 -9.51 3.58
CA THR A 133 0.26 -10.56 3.57
C THR A 133 0.22 -11.19 4.96
N ILE A 134 -0.84 -10.92 5.72
CA ILE A 134 -1.04 -11.61 7.00
C ILE A 134 -1.54 -13.02 6.70
N PRO A 135 -0.85 -14.09 7.14
CA PRO A 135 -1.33 -15.44 6.99
C PRO A 135 -2.72 -15.60 7.62
N PHE A 136 -3.65 -16.26 6.94
CA PHE A 136 -5.01 -16.44 7.45
C PHE A 136 -5.07 -17.03 8.85
N ARG A 137 -4.11 -17.89 9.22
CA ARG A 137 -4.00 -18.45 10.58
C ARG A 137 -3.76 -17.40 11.68
N ILE A 138 -3.05 -16.32 11.36
CA ILE A 138 -2.85 -15.20 12.30
C ILE A 138 -4.13 -14.37 12.38
N ILE A 139 -4.78 -14.13 11.24
CA ILE A 139 -6.09 -13.47 11.19
C ILE A 139 -7.10 -14.23 12.05
N ASP A 140 -7.15 -15.56 11.94
CA ASP A 140 -8.04 -16.40 12.75
C ASP A 140 -7.77 -16.29 14.24
N LYS A 141 -6.50 -16.18 14.64
CA LYS A 141 -6.14 -15.97 16.05
C LYS A 141 -6.58 -14.61 16.55
N VAL A 142 -6.39 -13.55 15.75
CA VAL A 142 -6.82 -12.19 16.10
C VAL A 142 -8.34 -12.12 16.17
N GLU A 143 -9.04 -12.65 15.17
CA GLU A 143 -10.50 -12.70 15.16
C GLU A 143 -11.04 -13.54 16.33
N LYS A 144 -10.36 -14.62 16.72
CA LYS A 144 -10.70 -15.39 17.91
C LYS A 144 -10.63 -14.53 19.17
N VAL A 145 -9.56 -13.74 19.35
CA VAL A 145 -9.44 -12.81 20.49
C VAL A 145 -10.56 -11.75 20.46
N CYS A 146 -10.85 -11.16 19.29
CA CYS A 146 -11.95 -10.20 19.15
C CYS A 146 -13.31 -10.82 19.46
N ARG A 147 -13.58 -12.06 19.01
CA ARG A 147 -14.80 -12.81 19.32
C ARG A 147 -14.93 -13.12 20.80
N SER A 148 -13.83 -13.56 21.42
CA SER A 148 -13.76 -13.85 22.85
C SER A 148 -13.95 -12.60 23.70
N PHE A 149 -13.46 -11.44 23.25
CA PHE A 149 -13.74 -10.17 23.91
C PHE A 149 -15.21 -9.76 23.80
N LEU A 150 -15.82 -9.91 22.61
CA LEU A 150 -17.19 -9.47 22.36
C LEU A 150 -18.24 -10.34 23.06
N TRP A 151 -18.00 -11.64 23.14
CA TRP A 151 -18.96 -12.64 23.66
C TRP A 151 -18.50 -13.34 24.94
N GLY A 152 -17.32 -13.03 25.45
CA GLY A 152 -16.77 -13.64 26.65
C GLY A 152 -16.93 -12.73 27.87
N ASP A 153 -17.21 -13.37 29.00
CA ASP A 153 -16.99 -12.84 30.34
C ASP A 153 -16.52 -14.00 31.23
N GLU A 154 -15.49 -13.73 32.04
CA GLU A 154 -14.69 -14.60 32.93
C GLU A 154 -14.22 -15.98 32.41
N ASP A 155 -13.05 -16.41 32.93
CA ASP A 155 -12.12 -17.39 32.35
C ASP A 155 -12.61 -18.83 32.16
N GLU A 156 -13.82 -19.23 32.58
CA GLU A 156 -14.17 -20.65 32.71
C GLU A 156 -15.46 -21.15 32.04
N LYS A 157 -16.23 -20.31 31.30
CA LYS A 157 -17.45 -20.81 30.61
C LYS A 157 -17.51 -20.45 29.12
N ARG A 158 -17.39 -21.46 28.26
CA ARG A 158 -17.73 -21.35 26.83
C ARG A 158 -19.24 -21.06 26.69
N LYS A 159 -19.61 -19.86 26.26
CA LYS A 159 -20.96 -19.56 25.79
C LYS A 159 -21.08 -19.68 24.27
N LEU A 160 -22.27 -20.08 23.82
CA LEU A 160 -22.66 -20.15 22.42
C LEU A 160 -22.68 -18.74 21.80
N HIS A 161 -22.03 -18.59 20.65
CA HIS A 161 -22.11 -17.37 19.86
C HIS A 161 -23.53 -17.24 19.30
N MET A 162 -24.31 -16.29 19.82
CA MET A 162 -25.71 -16.12 19.42
C MET A 162 -25.89 -15.58 18.00
N ILE A 163 -24.86 -14.90 17.47
CA ILE A 163 -24.83 -14.33 16.13
C ILE A 163 -23.50 -14.72 15.46
N GLY A 164 -23.58 -15.15 14.19
CA GLY A 164 -22.39 -15.49 13.40
C GLY A 164 -21.46 -14.29 13.20
N TRP A 165 -20.15 -14.53 13.22
CA TRP A 165 -19.16 -13.44 13.08
C TRP A 165 -19.28 -12.69 11.75
N GLU A 166 -19.67 -13.38 10.67
CA GLU A 166 -19.92 -12.76 9.37
C GLU A 166 -21.06 -11.75 9.43
N GLU A 167 -22.10 -12.02 10.21
CA GLU A 167 -23.24 -11.11 10.39
C GLU A 167 -22.84 -9.87 11.20
N ILE A 168 -22.07 -10.08 12.26
CA ILE A 168 -21.57 -9.00 13.12
C ILE A 168 -20.63 -8.04 12.36
N THR A 169 -19.85 -8.59 11.42
CA THR A 169 -18.87 -7.82 10.66
C THR A 169 -19.44 -7.13 9.41
N ARG A 170 -20.75 -7.24 9.16
CA ARG A 170 -21.43 -6.45 8.14
C ARG A 170 -21.43 -4.96 8.50
N SER A 171 -21.67 -4.14 7.49
CA SER A 171 -21.84 -2.70 7.71
C SER A 171 -23.05 -2.44 8.61
N LYS A 172 -23.06 -1.29 9.31
CA LYS A 172 -24.21 -0.89 10.14
C LYS A 172 -25.50 -0.76 9.33
N ASN A 173 -25.38 -0.39 8.05
CA ASN A 173 -26.50 -0.27 7.13
C ASN A 173 -27.08 -1.64 6.73
N GLU A 174 -26.30 -2.71 6.84
CA GLU A 174 -26.69 -4.09 6.55
C GLU A 174 -27.01 -4.88 7.84
N GLY A 175 -27.19 -4.21 8.97
CA GLY A 175 -27.57 -4.83 10.24
C GLY A 175 -26.40 -5.37 11.09
N GLY A 176 -25.14 -5.15 10.67
CA GLY A 176 -23.95 -5.52 11.45
C GLY A 176 -23.50 -4.45 12.46
N LEU A 177 -22.49 -4.75 13.26
CA LEU A 177 -21.92 -3.80 14.24
C LEU A 177 -20.93 -2.81 13.60
N GLY A 178 -20.61 -2.96 12.31
CA GLY A 178 -19.57 -2.19 11.64
C GLY A 178 -18.15 -2.59 12.04
N LEU A 179 -17.97 -3.77 12.65
CA LEU A 179 -16.65 -4.37 12.87
C LEU A 179 -16.10 -4.83 11.53
N LYS A 180 -14.88 -4.42 11.18
CA LYS A 180 -14.33 -4.77 9.87
C LYS A 180 -13.87 -6.24 9.87
N ASN A 181 -14.30 -7.01 8.87
CA ASN A 181 -13.80 -8.36 8.64
C ASN A 181 -12.33 -8.31 8.18
N LEU A 182 -11.42 -8.87 8.98
CA LEU A 182 -9.99 -8.77 8.76
C LEU A 182 -9.53 -9.53 7.52
N ARG A 183 -10.21 -10.62 7.14
CA ARG A 183 -9.94 -11.34 5.89
C ARG A 183 -10.32 -10.49 4.68
N THR A 184 -11.51 -9.88 4.71
CA THR A 184 -11.99 -8.98 3.65
C THR A 184 -11.08 -7.77 3.49
N ILE A 185 -10.64 -7.16 4.60
CA ILE A 185 -9.68 -6.06 4.57
C ILE A 185 -8.34 -6.49 3.96
N ASN A 186 -7.79 -7.63 4.39
CA ASN A 186 -6.52 -8.12 3.87
C ASN A 186 -6.60 -8.41 2.37
N LEU A 187 -7.71 -9.00 1.91
CA LEU A 187 -7.97 -9.20 0.48
C LEU A 187 -8.06 -7.87 -0.27
N ALA A 188 -8.83 -6.91 0.25
CA ALA A 188 -8.96 -5.59 -0.36
C ALA A 188 -7.60 -4.85 -0.47
N PHE A 189 -6.71 -4.99 0.52
CA PHE A 189 -5.36 -4.45 0.43
C PHE A 189 -4.51 -5.15 -0.62
N LEU A 190 -4.54 -6.47 -0.69
CA LEU A 190 -3.83 -7.21 -1.74
C LEU A 190 -4.35 -6.84 -3.13
N THR A 191 -5.67 -6.72 -3.31
CA THR A 191 -6.32 -6.24 -4.52
C THR A 191 -5.81 -4.85 -4.87
N LYS A 192 -5.81 -3.91 -3.91
CA LYS A 192 -5.30 -2.55 -4.12
C LYS A 192 -3.84 -2.54 -4.56
N VAL A 193 -2.98 -3.38 -3.98
CA VAL A 193 -1.58 -3.49 -4.41
C VAL A 193 -1.48 -4.07 -5.82
N GLY A 194 -2.23 -5.12 -6.13
CA GLY A 194 -2.24 -5.70 -7.48
C GLY A 194 -2.75 -4.73 -8.55
N CYS A 195 -3.81 -3.96 -8.25
CA CYS A 195 -4.26 -2.85 -9.09
C CYS A 195 -3.19 -1.76 -9.23
N GLY A 196 -2.49 -1.47 -8.13
CA GLY A 196 -1.35 -0.56 -8.12
C GLY A 196 -0.25 -1.03 -9.06
N MET A 197 0.04 -2.33 -9.14
CA MET A 197 1.02 -2.85 -10.11
C MET A 197 0.58 -2.64 -11.56
N LEU A 198 -0.71 -2.64 -11.86
CA LEU A 198 -1.21 -2.41 -13.22
C LEU A 198 -1.17 -0.93 -13.61
N THR A 199 -1.40 -0.04 -12.65
CA THR A 199 -1.57 1.40 -12.91
C THR A 199 -0.31 2.23 -12.64
N ASP A 200 0.54 1.80 -11.70
CA ASP A 200 1.74 2.53 -11.28
C ASP A 200 2.99 2.02 -12.01
N ASN A 201 3.58 2.89 -12.83
CA ASN A 201 4.82 2.62 -13.56
C ASN A 201 6.02 3.40 -13.02
N GLN A 202 5.80 4.36 -12.12
CA GLN A 202 6.82 5.34 -11.72
C GLN A 202 7.41 5.02 -10.35
N SER A 203 6.65 4.38 -9.46
CA SER A 203 7.15 4.04 -8.14
C SER A 203 8.17 2.89 -8.18
N LEU A 204 9.17 3.00 -7.30
CA LEU A 204 10.25 2.02 -7.21
C LEU A 204 9.74 0.62 -6.85
N TRP A 205 8.74 0.51 -5.96
CA TRP A 205 8.18 -0.78 -5.57
C TRP A 205 7.52 -1.49 -6.76
N ALA A 206 6.75 -0.77 -7.59
CA ALA A 206 6.08 -1.34 -8.75
C ALA A 206 7.10 -1.78 -9.81
N GLN A 207 8.13 -0.96 -10.06
CA GLN A 207 9.23 -1.30 -10.96
C GLN A 207 9.99 -2.55 -10.51
N VAL A 208 10.33 -2.65 -9.22
CA VAL A 208 11.03 -3.82 -8.67
C VAL A 208 10.15 -5.08 -8.74
N MET A 209 8.86 -4.97 -8.43
CA MET A 209 7.92 -6.08 -8.54
C MET A 209 7.80 -6.59 -9.98
N LYS A 210 7.62 -5.68 -10.96
CA LYS A 210 7.56 -6.01 -12.38
C LYS A 210 8.86 -6.65 -12.88
N ALA A 211 10.00 -6.04 -12.57
CA ALA A 211 11.30 -6.56 -12.98
C ALA A 211 11.58 -7.95 -12.40
N LYS A 212 11.21 -8.19 -11.13
CA LYS A 212 11.49 -9.46 -10.45
C LYS A 212 10.57 -10.59 -10.89
N TYR A 213 9.27 -10.34 -10.95
CA TYR A 213 8.26 -11.38 -11.12
C TYR A 213 7.72 -11.49 -12.54
N ILE A 214 7.49 -10.36 -13.21
CA ILE A 214 6.89 -10.30 -14.55
C ILE A 214 7.95 -10.46 -15.64
N LYS A 215 9.16 -9.91 -15.45
CA LYS A 215 10.31 -10.01 -16.38
C LYS A 215 9.99 -9.63 -17.84
N GLY A 216 9.15 -8.60 -18.03
CA GLY A 216 8.72 -8.16 -19.36
C GLY A 216 7.59 -9.00 -19.98
N GLY A 217 7.04 -9.96 -19.24
CA GLY A 217 5.79 -10.64 -19.61
C GLY A 217 4.58 -9.73 -19.55
N ASP A 218 3.45 -10.24 -20.04
CA ASP A 218 2.17 -9.53 -19.98
C ASP A 218 1.64 -9.50 -18.54
N LEU A 219 1.40 -8.29 -18.04
CA LEU A 219 0.81 -8.07 -16.72
C LEU A 219 -0.63 -8.60 -16.67
N PHE A 220 -1.39 -8.49 -17.76
CA PHE A 220 -2.81 -8.85 -17.79
C PHE A 220 -3.05 -10.36 -17.91
N GLN A 221 -2.01 -11.15 -18.16
CA GLN A 221 -2.12 -12.60 -18.08
C GLN A 221 -2.13 -13.09 -16.63
N SER A 222 -2.75 -14.24 -16.41
CA SER A 222 -2.77 -14.89 -15.09
C SER A 222 -1.35 -15.17 -14.61
N GLN A 223 -1.00 -14.60 -13.45
CA GLN A 223 0.34 -14.72 -12.90
C GLN A 223 0.48 -16.02 -12.11
N VAL A 224 1.32 -16.94 -12.60
CA VAL A 224 1.59 -18.21 -11.91
C VAL A 224 2.77 -18.05 -10.95
N ALA A 225 2.51 -18.29 -9.67
CA ALA A 225 3.55 -18.19 -8.64
C ALA A 225 4.49 -19.40 -8.66
N LYS A 226 5.80 -19.14 -8.55
CA LYS A 226 6.86 -20.17 -8.53
C LYS A 226 7.16 -20.62 -7.10
N PRO A 227 7.74 -21.83 -6.90
CA PRO A 227 8.05 -22.35 -5.56
C PRO A 227 8.94 -21.43 -4.72
N LEU A 228 9.92 -20.75 -5.34
CA LEU A 228 10.86 -19.85 -4.67
C LEU A 228 10.37 -18.40 -4.54
N ASP A 229 9.19 -18.09 -5.08
CA ASP A 229 8.65 -16.74 -4.99
C ASP A 229 8.27 -16.37 -3.55
N SER A 230 8.20 -15.04 -3.32
CA SER A 230 7.87 -14.52 -2.00
C SER A 230 6.44 -14.93 -1.62
N PRO A 231 6.17 -15.15 -0.32
CA PRO A 231 4.81 -15.39 0.15
C PRO A 231 3.84 -14.28 -0.27
N PHE A 232 4.33 -13.04 -0.30
CA PHE A 232 3.58 -11.87 -0.76
C PHE A 232 3.17 -11.98 -2.23
N TRP A 233 4.12 -12.32 -3.13
CA TRP A 233 3.81 -12.51 -4.55
C TRP A 233 2.83 -13.67 -4.76
N LYS A 234 3.01 -14.78 -4.05
CA LYS A 234 2.07 -15.91 -4.07
C LYS A 234 0.66 -15.50 -3.67
N ALA A 235 0.52 -14.58 -2.72
CA ALA A 235 -0.78 -14.06 -2.31
C ALA A 235 -1.42 -13.19 -3.40
N ILE A 236 -0.63 -12.34 -4.07
CA ILE A 236 -1.08 -11.54 -5.21
C ILE A 236 -1.53 -12.46 -6.37
N CYS A 237 -0.75 -13.48 -6.73
CA CYS A 237 -1.10 -14.43 -7.78
C CYS A 237 -2.45 -15.13 -7.51
N LYS A 238 -2.73 -15.48 -6.25
CA LYS A 238 -3.97 -16.17 -5.87
C LYS A 238 -5.23 -15.34 -6.12
N ILE A 239 -5.11 -14.02 -6.04
CA ILE A 239 -6.25 -13.10 -6.18
C ILE A 239 -6.24 -12.42 -7.57
N TRP A 240 -5.27 -12.75 -8.42
CA TRP A 240 -5.06 -12.07 -9.69
C TRP A 240 -6.26 -12.20 -10.61
N THR A 241 -6.88 -13.38 -10.63
CA THR A 241 -8.12 -13.64 -11.36
C THR A 241 -9.27 -12.75 -10.90
N ASP A 242 -9.38 -12.55 -9.58
CA ASP A 242 -10.44 -11.70 -9.00
C ASP A 242 -10.22 -10.22 -9.33
N ILE A 243 -8.95 -9.78 -9.35
CA ILE A 243 -8.56 -8.43 -9.77
C ILE A 243 -8.96 -8.21 -11.23
N LEU A 244 -8.57 -9.10 -12.14
CA LEU A 244 -8.87 -8.98 -13.56
C LEU A 244 -10.38 -9.04 -13.83
N PHE A 245 -11.11 -9.90 -13.13
CA PHE A 245 -12.57 -9.97 -13.23
C PHE A 245 -13.26 -8.66 -12.82
N GLY A 246 -12.72 -7.96 -11.82
CA GLY A 246 -13.22 -6.66 -11.37
C GLY A 246 -12.75 -5.47 -12.22
N MET A 247 -11.96 -5.70 -13.27
CA MET A 247 -11.40 -4.65 -14.12
C MET A 247 -12.07 -4.61 -15.48
N ARG A 248 -12.12 -3.41 -16.04
CA ARG A 248 -12.57 -3.16 -17.41
C ARG A 248 -11.57 -2.25 -18.11
N TRP A 249 -11.30 -2.55 -19.37
CA TRP A 249 -10.54 -1.68 -20.24
C TRP A 249 -11.39 -0.47 -20.64
N ILE A 250 -10.84 0.73 -20.42
CA ILE A 250 -11.37 1.95 -21.02
C ILE A 250 -10.66 2.13 -22.35
N MET A 251 -11.44 2.19 -23.43
CA MET A 251 -10.91 2.23 -24.79
C MET A 251 -10.13 3.52 -25.04
N GLY A 252 -8.85 3.36 -25.37
CA GLY A 252 -7.95 4.40 -25.89
C GLY A 252 -7.66 4.18 -27.37
N ASP A 253 -6.39 3.94 -27.72
CA ASP A 253 -5.96 3.70 -29.11
C ASP A 253 -6.10 2.25 -29.60
N GLY A 254 -6.53 1.34 -28.71
CA GLY A 254 -6.83 -0.05 -29.04
C GLY A 254 -5.62 -0.95 -29.35
N LYS A 255 -4.38 -0.46 -29.21
CA LYS A 255 -3.15 -1.22 -29.57
C LYS A 255 -2.90 -2.43 -28.68
N THR A 256 -3.19 -2.27 -27.39
CA THR A 256 -2.88 -3.29 -26.38
C THR A 256 -4.07 -4.18 -26.06
N VAL A 257 -5.29 -3.75 -26.40
CA VAL A 257 -6.55 -4.41 -26.05
C VAL A 257 -6.89 -5.50 -27.06
N SER A 258 -7.08 -6.74 -26.59
CA SER A 258 -7.61 -7.85 -27.37
C SER A 258 -9.08 -7.60 -27.71
N LEU A 259 -9.45 -7.80 -28.97
CA LEU A 259 -10.83 -7.65 -29.42
C LEU A 259 -11.74 -8.68 -28.73
N TRP A 260 -11.29 -9.93 -28.64
CA TRP A 260 -12.13 -11.07 -28.26
C TRP A 260 -12.11 -11.39 -26.77
N VAL A 261 -10.94 -11.29 -26.14
CA VAL A 261 -10.67 -11.87 -24.81
C VAL A 261 -10.80 -10.83 -23.69
N ASP A 262 -10.55 -9.56 -23.98
CA ASP A 262 -10.58 -8.49 -22.98
C ASP A 262 -12.00 -7.95 -22.77
N ASP A 263 -12.35 -7.61 -21.52
CA ASP A 263 -13.58 -6.88 -21.19
C ASP A 263 -13.34 -5.38 -21.42
N TRP A 264 -13.71 -4.89 -22.60
CA TRP A 264 -13.61 -3.48 -22.99
C TRP A 264 -14.96 -2.84 -23.35
N VAL A 265 -16.02 -3.65 -23.53
CA VAL A 265 -17.37 -3.18 -23.89
C VAL A 265 -18.15 -2.85 -22.61
N PRO A 266 -18.69 -1.62 -22.46
CA PRO A 266 -19.50 -1.27 -21.30
C PRO A 266 -20.68 -2.21 -21.09
N HIS A 267 -20.88 -2.61 -19.83
CA HIS A 267 -21.97 -3.48 -19.37
C HIS A 267 -22.08 -4.85 -20.08
N SER A 268 -21.00 -5.30 -20.72
CA SER A 268 -20.96 -6.56 -21.46
C SER A 268 -19.83 -7.45 -20.97
N ARG A 269 -19.81 -8.70 -21.42
CA ARG A 269 -18.69 -9.64 -21.25
C ARG A 269 -17.74 -9.57 -22.45
N PRO A 270 -16.54 -10.18 -22.40
CA PRO A 270 -15.68 -10.28 -23.58
C PRO A 270 -16.44 -10.84 -24.79
N LEU A 271 -16.15 -10.33 -25.99
CA LEU A 271 -16.88 -10.70 -27.22
C LEU A 271 -16.85 -12.22 -27.48
N LEU A 272 -15.76 -12.89 -27.09
CA LEU A 272 -15.64 -14.35 -27.16
C LEU A 272 -16.79 -15.09 -26.45
N SER A 273 -17.34 -14.54 -25.37
CA SER A 273 -18.45 -15.17 -24.64
C SER A 273 -19.78 -15.15 -25.39
N TYR A 274 -19.88 -14.35 -26.46
CA TYR A 274 -21.03 -14.28 -27.35
C TYR A 274 -20.81 -15.02 -28.67
N ALA A 275 -19.61 -15.56 -28.91
CA ALA A 275 -19.30 -16.31 -30.13
C ALA A 275 -20.09 -17.62 -30.15
N THR A 276 -20.83 -17.86 -31.23
CA THR A 276 -21.61 -19.09 -31.42
C THR A 276 -20.71 -20.30 -31.66
N ASP A 277 -19.58 -20.09 -32.33
CA ASP A 277 -18.51 -21.08 -32.52
C ASP A 277 -17.14 -20.45 -32.21
N PRO A 278 -16.64 -20.60 -30.97
CA PRO A 278 -15.34 -20.05 -30.55
C PRO A 278 -14.14 -20.60 -31.34
N GLU A 279 -14.26 -21.80 -31.93
CA GLU A 279 -13.17 -22.42 -32.70
C GLU A 279 -13.04 -21.84 -34.12
N SER A 280 -14.10 -21.20 -34.62
CA SER A 280 -14.11 -20.52 -35.92
C SER A 280 -13.39 -19.17 -35.95
N ILE A 281 -12.95 -18.66 -34.79
CA ILE A 281 -12.30 -17.35 -34.70
C ILE A 281 -10.89 -17.41 -35.32
N VAL A 282 -10.74 -16.77 -36.48
CA VAL A 282 -9.52 -16.77 -37.30
C VAL A 282 -8.30 -16.21 -36.55
N ASP A 283 -8.50 -15.14 -35.76
CA ASP A 283 -7.43 -14.55 -34.95
C ASP A 283 -7.94 -14.14 -33.56
N ILE A 284 -7.80 -15.06 -32.59
CA ILE A 284 -8.13 -14.79 -31.19
C ILE A 284 -7.22 -13.73 -30.54
N ARG A 285 -6.06 -13.44 -31.14
CA ARG A 285 -5.10 -12.44 -30.65
C ARG A 285 -5.31 -11.07 -31.29
N ALA A 286 -6.31 -10.92 -32.16
CA ALA A 286 -6.56 -9.68 -32.86
C ALA A 286 -6.80 -8.53 -31.87
N LYS A 287 -6.21 -7.37 -32.18
CA LYS A 287 -6.33 -6.16 -31.36
C LYS A 287 -7.49 -5.31 -31.83
N VAL A 288 -8.08 -4.55 -30.92
CA VAL A 288 -9.18 -3.63 -31.26
C VAL A 288 -8.78 -2.68 -32.39
N GLN A 289 -7.54 -2.16 -32.36
CA GLN A 289 -7.05 -1.24 -33.38
C GLN A 289 -7.09 -1.83 -34.81
N ASN A 290 -6.98 -3.15 -34.95
CA ASN A 290 -7.02 -3.79 -36.27
C ASN A 290 -8.39 -3.61 -36.97
N TYR A 291 -9.42 -3.26 -36.21
CA TYR A 291 -10.80 -3.10 -36.66
C TYR A 291 -11.32 -1.68 -36.47
N THR A 292 -10.44 -0.72 -36.19
CA THR A 292 -10.82 0.69 -36.09
C THR A 292 -10.02 1.55 -37.06
N THR A 293 -10.69 2.57 -37.60
CA THR A 293 -10.06 3.59 -38.45
C THR A 293 -9.31 4.62 -37.59
N ALA A 294 -8.49 5.46 -38.23
CA ALA A 294 -7.80 6.56 -37.56
C ALA A 294 -8.77 7.61 -36.95
N SER A 295 -10.03 7.67 -37.42
CA SER A 295 -11.11 8.49 -36.85
C SER A 295 -11.84 7.82 -35.68
N GLY A 296 -11.59 6.53 -35.41
CA GLY A 296 -12.25 5.75 -34.36
C GLY A 296 -13.47 4.95 -34.82
N ASP A 297 -13.81 4.96 -36.11
CA ASP A 297 -14.93 4.20 -36.67
C ASP A 297 -14.58 2.73 -36.87
N TRP A 298 -15.57 1.83 -36.72
CA TRP A 298 -15.38 0.38 -36.89
C TRP A 298 -15.29 -0.04 -38.36
N ILE A 299 -14.27 -0.84 -38.68
CA ILE A 299 -14.09 -1.50 -39.97
C ILE A 299 -14.74 -2.88 -39.89
N LEU A 300 -16.06 -2.94 -40.05
CA LEU A 300 -16.80 -4.21 -39.92
C LEU A 300 -16.55 -5.18 -41.07
N THR A 301 -16.03 -4.69 -42.20
CA THR A 301 -15.74 -5.52 -43.39
C THR A 301 -14.59 -6.49 -43.19
N SER A 302 -13.76 -6.32 -42.16
CA SER A 302 -12.65 -7.21 -41.85
C SER A 302 -13.00 -8.32 -40.84
N LEU A 303 -14.23 -8.38 -40.33
CA LEU A 303 -14.71 -9.36 -39.33
C LEU A 303 -15.26 -10.68 -39.93
N ASN A 304 -15.10 -10.89 -41.25
CA ASN A 304 -15.53 -12.12 -41.94
C ASN A 304 -14.56 -13.29 -41.77
#